data_AF-A0A661TDC9-F1
#
_entry.id   AF-A0A661TDC9-F1
#
_cell.length_a   1.000
_cell.length_b   1.000
_cell.length_c   1.000
_cell.angle_alpha   90.00
_cell.angle_beta   90.00
_cell.angle_gamma   90.00
#
_symmetry.space_group_name_H-M   'P 1'
#
loop_
_entity.id
_entity.type
_entity.pdbx_description
1 polymer ?
#
loop_
_entity_poly.entity_id
_entity_poly.type
_entity_poly.pdbx_seq_one_letter_code
_entity_poly.pdbx_strand_id
1 'polypeptide(L)'
;NQCAPGFSPGFDRKNFDTHNYSLIDNDYLPRDWTWFYDNKTPSNRRLMIPYDPEKSLVTVIDYYLMSPNIKGVFKQTVNLDFQHSDHQPVLAKIRLE
;
A
#
# COMPACT_ATOMS: atom_id res chain seq x y z
N ASN A 1 -2.88 4.82 -9.82
CA ASN A 1 -2.51 4.17 -8.54
C ASN A 1 -2.76 5.15 -7.38
N GLN A 2 -3.85 4.96 -6.63
CA GLN A 2 -4.21 5.82 -5.50
C GLN A 2 -3.57 5.31 -4.21
N CYS A 3 -2.75 6.15 -3.57
CA CYS A 3 -2.12 5.84 -2.29
C CYS A 3 -2.92 6.50 -1.16
N ALA A 4 -2.84 5.92 0.05
CA ALA A 4 -3.46 6.49 1.23
C ALA A 4 -2.98 7.93 1.51
N PRO A 5 -3.77 8.74 2.25
CA PRO A 5 -3.36 10.10 2.58
C PRO A 5 -2.01 10.15 3.30
N GLY A 6 -1.19 11.12 2.90
CA GLY A 6 0.16 11.31 3.46
C GLY A 6 1.13 10.16 3.21
N PHE A 7 0.83 9.22 2.30
CA PHE A 7 1.69 8.07 2.03
C PHE A 7 3.13 8.51 1.67
N SER A 8 4.09 7.88 2.35
CA SER A 8 5.50 7.94 2.01
C SER A 8 6.08 6.52 1.97
N PRO A 9 6.84 6.17 0.92
CA PRO A 9 7.45 4.85 0.80
C PRO A 9 8.48 4.63 1.91
N GLY A 10 8.38 3.49 2.58
CA GLY A 10 9.37 2.97 3.54
C GLY A 10 10.32 1.92 2.95
N PHE A 11 10.19 1.64 1.65
CA PHE A 11 11.09 0.81 0.84
C PHE A 11 12.02 1.68 -0.03
N ASP A 12 12.87 1.07 -0.87
CA ASP A 12 13.81 1.79 -1.72
C ASP A 12 13.08 2.77 -2.67
N ARG A 13 13.39 4.05 -2.49
CA ARG A 13 12.81 5.16 -3.26
C ARG A 13 13.21 5.14 -4.74
N LYS A 14 14.32 4.49 -5.10
CA LYS A 14 14.75 4.38 -6.51
C LYS A 14 13.71 3.70 -7.38
N ASN A 15 12.99 2.74 -6.80
CA ASN A 15 11.98 1.96 -7.49
C ASN A 15 10.57 2.48 -7.22
N PHE A 16 10.40 3.56 -6.44
CA PHE A 16 9.09 4.12 -6.19
C PHE A 16 8.49 4.71 -7.47
N ASP A 17 7.24 4.35 -7.77
CA ASP A 17 6.52 4.90 -8.91
C ASP A 17 6.13 6.37 -8.70
N THR A 18 6.97 7.28 -9.20
CA THR A 18 6.70 8.73 -9.19
C THR A 18 5.87 9.23 -10.38
N HIS A 19 5.50 8.37 -11.34
CA HIS A 19 4.92 8.82 -12.61
C HIS A 19 3.39 8.73 -12.66
N ASN A 20 2.76 7.81 -11.92
CA ASN A 20 1.30 7.59 -11.95
C ASN A 20 0.79 7.19 -10.57
N TYR A 21 1.29 7.92 -9.57
CA TYR A 21 0.76 7.87 -8.22
C TYR A 21 -0.07 9.11 -7.95
N SER A 22 -1.12 8.96 -7.17
CA SER A 22 -1.92 10.06 -6.64
C SER A 22 -2.19 9.80 -5.17
N LEU A 23 -2.06 10.82 -4.33
CA LEU A 23 -2.48 10.72 -2.93
C LEU A 23 -3.98 11.00 -2.83
N ILE A 24 -4.67 10.24 -2.00
CA ILE A 24 -6.01 10.63 -1.54
C ILE A 24 -5.85 11.86 -0.65
N ASP A 25 -6.78 12.81 -0.76
CA ASP A 25 -6.79 14.02 0.08
C ASP A 25 -6.85 13.67 1.57
N ASN A 26 -6.11 14.42 2.39
CA ASN A 26 -6.07 14.19 3.84
C ASN A 26 -7.43 14.35 4.53
N ASP A 27 -8.30 15.19 3.97
CA ASP A 27 -9.63 15.47 4.50
C ASP A 27 -10.75 14.70 3.76
N TYR A 28 -10.40 13.65 3.01
CA TYR A 28 -11.39 12.84 2.26
C TYR A 28 -12.41 12.13 3.17
N LEU A 29 -12.03 11.78 4.40
CA LEU A 29 -12.89 11.11 5.38
C LEU A 29 -12.85 11.80 6.75
N PRO A 30 -13.88 11.57 7.59
CA PRO A 30 -13.83 11.98 8.99
C PRO A 30 -12.59 11.46 9.71
N ARG A 31 -12.07 12.24 10.67
CA ARG A 31 -10.78 11.99 11.33
C ARG A 31 -10.71 10.72 12.16
N ASP A 32 -11.85 10.12 12.50
CA ASP A 32 -11.98 8.89 13.27
C ASP A 32 -11.91 7.63 12.39
N TRP A 33 -11.88 7.77 11.06
CA TRP A 33 -11.55 6.68 10.15
C TRP A 33 -10.05 6.44 10.07
N THR A 34 -9.64 5.18 9.95
CA THR A 34 -8.22 4.80 9.90
C THR A 34 -7.86 4.21 8.55
N TRP A 35 -6.88 4.84 7.88
CA TRP A 35 -6.18 4.25 6.73
C TRP A 35 -5.10 3.29 7.23
N PHE A 36 -5.30 2.00 7.01
CA PHE A 36 -4.47 0.95 7.58
C PHE A 36 -3.67 0.21 6.49
N TYR A 37 -2.43 0.66 6.30
CA TYR A 37 -1.53 0.21 5.23
C TYR A 37 -0.10 -0.07 5.73
N ASP A 38 0.59 -1.02 5.11
CA ASP A 38 2.02 -1.26 5.31
C ASP A 38 2.81 -0.51 4.24
N ASN A 39 3.74 0.37 4.66
CA ASN A 39 4.57 1.14 3.74
C ASN A 39 5.99 0.58 3.57
N LYS A 40 6.32 -0.55 4.21
CA LYS A 40 7.66 -1.16 4.15
C LYS A 40 7.84 -2.10 2.96
N THR A 41 6.75 -2.69 2.48
CA THR A 41 6.76 -3.61 1.35
C THR A 41 5.76 -3.13 0.31
N PRO A 42 6.16 -2.96 -0.96
CA PRO A 42 5.25 -2.53 -2.02
C PRO A 42 4.10 -3.52 -2.23
N SER A 43 2.90 -3.02 -2.48
CA SER A 43 1.72 -3.85 -2.75
C SER A 43 1.46 -4.05 -4.23
N ASN A 44 1.97 -3.16 -5.09
CA ASN A 44 1.74 -3.22 -6.54
C ASN A 44 3.03 -2.89 -7.31
N ARG A 45 3.21 -3.54 -8.46
CA ARG A 45 4.23 -3.18 -9.45
C ARG A 45 3.59 -2.68 -10.74
N ARG A 46 4.35 -1.88 -11.49
CA ARG A 46 4.00 -1.58 -12.89
C ARG A 46 4.23 -2.77 -13.81
N LEU A 47 3.38 -2.85 -14.83
CA LEU A 47 3.43 -3.83 -15.90
C LEU A 47 4.09 -3.31 -17.19
N MET A 48 4.93 -2.28 -17.10
CA MET A 48 5.65 -1.72 -18.26
C MET A 48 6.73 -2.66 -18.80
N ILE A 49 7.29 -3.51 -17.92
CA ILE A 49 8.35 -4.48 -18.23
C ILE A 49 8.05 -5.81 -17.50
N PRO A 50 8.65 -6.93 -17.92
CA PRO A 50 8.75 -8.12 -17.08
C PRO A 50 9.32 -7.75 -15.71
N TYR A 51 8.90 -8.46 -14.66
CA TYR A 51 9.33 -8.13 -13.32
C TYR A 51 10.86 -8.26 -13.19
N ASP A 52 11.48 -7.16 -12.79
CA ASP A 52 12.88 -7.02 -12.43
C ASP A 52 12.93 -6.21 -11.12
N PRO A 53 13.41 -6.77 -10.00
CA PRO A 53 13.40 -6.11 -8.70
C PRO A 53 14.21 -4.81 -8.66
N GLU A 54 15.17 -4.63 -9.58
CA GLU A 54 16.02 -3.44 -9.66
C GLU A 54 15.46 -2.36 -10.61
N LYS A 55 14.52 -2.72 -11.49
CA LYS A 55 14.00 -1.80 -12.53
C LYS A 55 12.50 -1.57 -12.48
N SER A 56 11.74 -2.48 -11.87
CA SER A 56 10.29 -2.37 -11.82
C SER A 56 9.90 -1.25 -10.87
N LEU A 57 9.10 -0.31 -11.37
CA LEU A 57 8.50 0.70 -10.50
C LEU A 57 7.39 0.06 -9.66
N VAL A 58 7.38 0.38 -8.38
CA VAL A 58 6.49 -0.20 -7.36
C VAL A 58 5.87 0.88 -6.48
N THR A 59 4.72 0.57 -5.87
CA THR A 59 3.99 1.48 -4.99
C THR A 59 3.13 0.71 -3.98
N VAL A 60 2.43 1.42 -3.09
CA VAL A 60 1.43 0.87 -2.18
C VAL A 60 0.07 1.49 -2.50
N ILE A 61 -0.83 0.66 -3.02
CA ILE A 61 -2.22 1.05 -3.33
C ILE A 61 -3.26 0.10 -2.74
N ASP A 62 -2.81 -0.98 -2.12
CA ASP A 62 -3.68 -1.96 -1.49
C ASP A 62 -3.61 -1.77 0.03
N TYR A 63 -4.74 -1.46 0.63
CA TYR A 63 -4.84 -1.16 2.05
C TYR A 63 -6.29 -1.25 2.54
N TYR A 64 -6.45 -1.27 3.86
CA TYR A 64 -7.76 -1.31 4.49
C TYR A 64 -8.16 0.08 4.95
N LEU A 65 -9.44 0.39 4.77
CA LEU A 65 -10.08 1.53 5.38
C LEU A 65 -10.98 1.04 6.51
N MET A 66 -10.71 1.51 7.73
CA MET A 66 -11.39 1.02 8.94
C MET A 66 -12.31 2.10 9.52
N SER A 67 -13.55 1.70 9.83
CA SER A 67 -14.51 2.52 10.56
C SER A 67 -14.08 2.70 12.02
N PRO A 68 -14.62 3.71 12.75
CA PRO A 68 -14.18 4.05 14.11
C PRO A 68 -14.27 2.93 15.15
N ASN A 69 -15.18 1.96 14.95
CA ASN A 69 -15.35 0.80 15.83
C ASN A 69 -14.43 -0.39 15.48
N ILE A 70 -13.52 -0.24 14.52
CA ILE A 70 -12.58 -1.28 14.10
C ILE A 70 -11.16 -0.81 14.35
N LYS A 71 -10.41 -1.59 15.12
CA LYS A 71 -8.99 -1.35 15.36
C LYS A 71 -8.10 -2.38 14.69
N GLY A 72 -7.19 -1.91 13.86
CA GLY A 72 -6.09 -2.70 13.33
C GLY A 72 -5.06 -3.02 14.41
N VAL A 73 -4.74 -4.30 14.58
CA VAL A 73 -3.73 -4.78 15.54
C VAL A 73 -2.48 -5.33 14.87
N PHE A 74 -2.58 -5.70 13.59
CA PHE A 74 -1.45 -6.17 12.79
C PHE A 74 -1.69 -5.88 11.31
N LYS A 75 -0.64 -5.48 10.60
CA LYS A 75 -0.60 -5.33 9.14
C LYS A 75 0.71 -5.85 8.59
N GLN A 76 0.65 -6.46 7.41
CA GLN A 76 1.82 -6.88 6.67
C GLN A 76 1.46 -7.03 5.19
N THR A 77 2.26 -6.41 4.31
CA THR A 77 2.28 -6.82 2.90
C THR A 77 3.27 -7.97 2.75
N VAL A 78 2.81 -9.10 2.21
CA VAL A 78 3.62 -10.32 2.05
C VAL A 78 4.42 -10.21 0.76
N ASN A 79 5.74 -10.12 0.84
CA ASN A 79 6.57 -10.09 -0.35
C ASN A 79 6.71 -11.50 -0.94
N LEU A 80 6.05 -11.74 -2.07
CA LEU A 80 6.18 -12.94 -2.91
C LEU A 80 6.88 -12.62 -4.24
N ASP A 81 7.65 -11.52 -4.29
CA ASP A 81 8.35 -11.04 -5.49
C ASP A 81 7.47 -11.00 -6.76
N PHE A 82 6.19 -10.65 -6.58
CA PHE A 82 5.18 -10.58 -7.64
C PHE A 82 5.05 -11.85 -8.49
N GLN A 83 5.41 -13.01 -7.92
CA GLN A 83 5.41 -14.30 -8.62
C GLN A 83 4.01 -14.70 -9.13
N HIS A 84 2.97 -14.33 -8.39
CA HIS A 84 1.60 -14.80 -8.63
C HIS A 84 0.66 -13.72 -9.18
N SER A 85 1.02 -12.44 -9.05
CA SER A 85 0.24 -11.29 -9.48
C SER A 85 1.14 -10.06 -9.52
N ASP A 86 0.75 -9.03 -10.26
CA ASP A 86 1.30 -7.67 -10.14
C ASP A 86 0.92 -6.97 -8.82
N HIS A 87 0.10 -7.62 -8.00
CA HIS A 87 -0.17 -7.27 -6.62
C HIS A 87 0.43 -8.29 -5.63
N GLN A 88 0.81 -7.79 -4.46
CA GLN A 88 1.21 -8.58 -3.29
C GLN A 88 0.04 -8.68 -2.30
N PRO A 89 -0.16 -9.82 -1.63
CA PRO A 89 -1.17 -9.93 -0.59
C PRO A 89 -0.93 -8.96 0.56
N VAL A 90 -1.99 -8.27 0.99
CA VAL A 90 -1.97 -7.42 2.18
C VAL A 90 -2.80 -8.08 3.27
N LEU A 91 -2.17 -8.35 4.40
CA LEU A 91 -2.79 -8.99 5.56
C LEU A 91 -3.11 -7.95 6.62
N ALA A 92 -4.29 -8.07 7.23
CA ALA A 92 -4.65 -7.35 8.43
C ALA A 92 -5.22 -8.30 9.49
N LYS A 93 -4.89 -8.05 10.76
CA LYS A 93 -5.67 -8.54 11.90
C LYS A 93 -6.33 -7.33 12.55
N ILE A 94 -7.61 -7.49 12.86
CA ILE A 94 -8.45 -6.44 13.43
C ILE A 94 -9.14 -6.94 14.68
N ARG A 95 -9.62 -6.00 15.50
CA ARG A 95 -10.56 -6.25 16.59
C ARG A 95 -11.69 -5.23 16.53
N LEU A 96 -12.87 -5.64 17.01
CA LEU A 96 -13.97 -4.72 17.29
C LEU A 96 -13.65 -3.95 18.58
N GLU A 97 -13.94 -2.64 18.57
CA GLU A 97 -13.91 -1.77 19.76
C GLU A 97 -15.31 -1.27 20.10
#